data_AF-A0A4Q3XL12-F1
#
_entry.id   AF-A0A4Q3XL12-F1
#
_cell.length_a   1.000
_cell.length_b   1.000
_cell.length_c   1.000
_cell.angle_alpha   90.00
_cell.angle_beta   90.00
_cell.angle_gamma   90.00
#
_symmetry.space_group_name_H-M   'P 1'
#
loop_
_entity.id
_entity.type
_entity.pdbx_description
1 polymer ?
#
loop_
_entity_poly.entity_id
_entity_poly.type
_entity_poly.pdbx_seq_one_letter_code
_entity_poly.pdbx_strand_id
1 'polypeptide(L)'
;MTELVSGQNHPWPETRVTVRLHGRADLSALLLGSDAKVRDEQDFVFYNAPHTTGVKWTADAQDAQTVHIETAHLSAEIQVVRLLVSVDDDQPPLADGVVQVSAHGESSEVRYEPTRLDGERCLIGLEVYRRNDAWKVRAVGQGWRDGLPAALQAHGIDVETPDAPIEAAAPPVTPPAIPLPTSTQPPAHGNPTQVFAGPDDDTVAGALRAIRSLRHDISQARRAHQTALAYAADKMLAAQENARGAVGTAGVPASVEQECAELVSRAEERYAQEAEALHSELVAEEFAMPLPLARLDSLDWETLAAGTHSPTNRAIDRNDHTASVIRLGSLYPPQGPSLNLPMPHTWAARALMWSDDPNRPPVGAAWVHGLIARMMALTPPGGFDVQLVDLDGSLSSSLGQFGPGITDDVTRHRSPAELVSFVDQLAHRVDLARMAVESRIPDALDDVRDDARHLVVLAHWPHGYDEQIQRRIAECLPWGFALDVQFVVLTQFDAAAEPPTKGSAMEEILRSALWLQDGPEPNLLDDTGVAWCFDPEATASARSVAARITSSGQRS
;
A
#
# COMPACT_ATOMS: atom_id res chain seq x y z
N MET A 1 -6.49 -16.75 27.16
CA MET A 1 -7.06 -17.30 25.92
C MET A 1 -8.18 -18.31 26.18
N THR A 2 -9.39 -18.01 25.70
CA THR A 2 -10.57 -18.91 25.71
C THR A 2 -10.97 -19.24 24.26
N GLU A 3 -11.11 -20.52 23.92
CA GLU A 3 -11.68 -20.92 22.63
C GLU A 3 -13.21 -20.90 22.66
N LEU A 4 -13.81 -20.29 21.64
CA LEU A 4 -15.25 -20.20 21.47
C LEU A 4 -15.72 -21.17 20.39
N VAL A 5 -16.92 -21.72 20.57
CA VAL A 5 -17.67 -22.41 19.50
C VAL A 5 -18.81 -21.53 18.99
N SER A 6 -19.31 -21.79 17.77
CA SER A 6 -20.40 -21.01 17.16
C SER A 6 -21.60 -20.89 18.11
N GLY A 7 -22.05 -19.65 18.35
CA GLY A 7 -23.11 -19.30 19.28
C GLY A 7 -22.67 -18.99 20.72
N GLN A 8 -21.42 -19.29 21.10
CA GLN A 8 -20.92 -19.08 22.46
C GLN A 8 -20.67 -17.60 22.76
N ASN A 9 -21.09 -17.16 23.95
CA ASN A 9 -20.91 -15.80 24.45
C ASN A 9 -19.78 -15.74 25.47
N HIS A 10 -19.02 -14.66 25.46
CA HIS A 10 -17.98 -14.35 26.42
C HIS A 10 -18.19 -12.92 26.97
N PRO A 11 -18.26 -12.72 28.30
CA PRO A 11 -18.29 -11.37 28.88
C PRO A 11 -17.06 -10.56 28.46
N TRP A 12 -17.23 -9.26 28.20
CA TRP A 12 -16.13 -8.36 27.87
C TRP A 12 -16.23 -7.09 28.75
N PRO A 13 -15.60 -7.08 29.95
CA PRO A 13 -15.74 -5.99 30.90
C PRO A 13 -14.93 -4.73 30.52
N GLU A 14 -14.08 -4.84 29.50
CA GLU A 14 -13.11 -3.82 29.12
C GLU A 14 -13.65 -2.92 28.01
N THR A 15 -13.13 -1.69 27.92
CA THR A 15 -13.59 -0.73 26.91
C THR A 15 -13.01 -0.99 25.53
N ARG A 16 -11.81 -1.58 25.46
CA ARG A 16 -11.09 -1.88 24.22
C ARG A 16 -11.29 -3.32 23.78
N VAL A 17 -11.53 -3.52 22.49
CA VAL A 17 -11.53 -4.83 21.82
C VAL A 17 -10.68 -4.74 20.56
N THR A 18 -9.61 -5.50 20.48
CA THR A 18 -8.78 -5.61 19.27
C THR A 18 -9.02 -6.96 18.62
N VAL A 19 -9.71 -6.97 17.48
CA VAL A 19 -10.00 -8.16 16.70
C VAL A 19 -8.94 -8.34 15.62
N ARG A 20 -8.34 -9.53 15.53
CA ARG A 20 -7.37 -9.90 14.49
C ARG A 20 -7.86 -11.08 13.68
N LEU A 21 -7.68 -10.99 12.38
CA LEU A 21 -7.85 -12.09 11.44
C LEU A 21 -6.52 -12.83 11.25
N HIS A 22 -6.58 -14.16 11.24
CA HIS A 22 -5.49 -15.05 10.88
C HIS A 22 -5.94 -15.90 9.71
N GLY A 23 -5.21 -15.88 8.61
CA GLY A 23 -5.56 -16.61 7.38
C GLY A 23 -5.64 -15.69 6.16
N ARG A 24 -5.96 -16.27 5.00
CA ARG A 24 -6.09 -15.54 3.72
C ARG A 24 -7.55 -15.20 3.47
N ALA A 25 -7.98 -14.04 3.96
CA ALA A 25 -9.31 -13.46 3.77
C ALA A 25 -9.25 -11.99 4.21
N ASP A 26 -10.32 -11.25 3.96
CA ASP A 26 -10.48 -9.86 4.39
C ASP A 26 -11.35 -9.74 5.63
N LEU A 27 -10.94 -8.86 6.54
CA LEU A 27 -11.64 -8.50 7.76
C LEU A 27 -12.31 -7.14 7.58
N SER A 28 -13.61 -7.07 7.82
CA SER A 28 -14.36 -5.81 7.89
C SER A 28 -15.28 -5.77 9.10
N ALA A 29 -15.81 -4.59 9.43
CA ALA A 29 -16.68 -4.37 10.58
C ALA A 29 -17.93 -3.60 10.18
N LEU A 30 -19.09 -4.07 10.64
CA LEU A 30 -20.38 -3.38 10.52
C LEU A 30 -20.86 -2.93 11.89
N LEU A 31 -21.11 -1.63 12.05
CA LEU A 31 -21.73 -1.06 13.24
C LEU A 31 -23.24 -1.04 13.03
N LEU A 32 -23.98 -1.73 13.89
CA LEU A 32 -25.41 -1.93 13.70
C LEU A 32 -26.24 -1.43 14.88
N GLY A 33 -27.39 -0.86 14.54
CA GLY A 33 -28.42 -0.47 15.50
C GLY A 33 -29.18 -1.67 16.07
N SER A 34 -30.24 -1.37 16.84
CA SER A 34 -31.09 -2.40 17.46
C SER A 34 -31.87 -3.27 16.46
N ASP A 35 -32.02 -2.82 15.22
CA ASP A 35 -32.65 -3.53 14.11
C ASP A 35 -31.66 -4.39 13.30
N ALA A 36 -30.39 -4.46 13.73
CA ALA A 36 -29.30 -5.14 13.05
C ALA A 36 -29.01 -4.59 11.64
N LYS A 37 -29.25 -3.30 11.43
CA LYS A 37 -28.86 -2.57 10.21
C LYS A 37 -27.89 -1.43 10.53
N VAL A 38 -27.13 -1.03 9.50
CA VAL A 38 -26.32 0.19 9.55
C VAL A 38 -27.22 1.43 9.55
N ARG A 39 -26.74 2.54 10.10
CA ARG A 39 -27.46 3.83 10.01
C ARG A 39 -27.24 4.48 8.65
N ASP A 40 -26.01 4.39 8.15
CA ASP A 40 -25.56 4.85 6.84
C ASP A 40 -24.29 4.06 6.44
N GLU A 41 -23.73 4.38 5.28
CA GLU A 41 -22.54 3.71 4.74
C GLU A 41 -21.27 3.91 5.60
N GLN A 42 -21.20 4.93 6.46
CA GLN A 42 -20.04 5.20 7.33
C GLN A 42 -19.94 4.20 8.49
N ASP A 43 -21.00 3.45 8.76
CA ASP A 43 -21.03 2.35 9.73
C ASP A 43 -20.45 1.04 9.15
N PHE A 44 -19.95 1.06 7.90
CA PHE A 44 -19.16 -0.02 7.33
C PHE A 44 -17.67 0.35 7.32
N VAL A 45 -16.90 -0.34 8.16
CA VAL A 45 -15.46 -0.10 8.34
C VAL A 45 -14.66 -1.25 7.72
N PHE A 46 -13.79 -0.93 6.77
CA PHE A 46 -12.98 -1.89 6.03
C PHE A 46 -11.75 -1.20 5.44
N TYR A 47 -10.91 -1.90 4.67
CA TYR A 47 -9.65 -1.36 4.18
C TYR A 47 -9.75 -0.05 3.37
N ASN A 48 -10.89 0.22 2.70
CA ASN A 48 -11.14 1.51 2.00
C ASN A 48 -11.87 2.57 2.83
N ALA A 49 -12.54 2.18 3.93
CA ALA A 49 -13.15 3.08 4.91
C ALA A 49 -12.65 2.70 6.31
N PRO A 50 -11.38 2.99 6.65
CA PRO A 50 -10.68 2.31 7.73
C PRO A 50 -11.01 2.84 9.13
N HIS A 51 -11.93 3.78 9.27
CA HIS A 51 -12.34 4.24 10.59
C HIS A 51 -13.74 4.86 10.58
N THR A 52 -14.38 4.77 11.74
CA THR A 52 -15.52 5.58 12.14
C THR A 52 -15.41 5.85 13.64
N THR A 53 -16.35 6.56 14.24
CA THR A 53 -16.30 6.87 15.67
C THR A 53 -16.31 5.57 16.50
N GLY A 54 -15.20 5.33 17.22
CA GLY A 54 -15.05 4.16 18.09
C GLY A 54 -14.64 2.86 17.40
N VAL A 55 -14.42 2.84 16.09
CA VAL A 55 -13.91 1.65 15.37
C VAL A 55 -12.84 2.05 14.35
N LYS A 56 -11.71 1.35 14.34
CA LYS A 56 -10.60 1.56 13.40
C LYS A 56 -10.10 0.24 12.84
N TRP A 57 -10.00 0.14 11.53
CA TRP A 57 -9.33 -0.95 10.82
C TRP A 57 -7.88 -0.57 10.51
N THR A 58 -6.98 -1.54 10.61
CA THR A 58 -5.55 -1.42 10.29
C THR A 58 -5.06 -2.76 9.73
N ALA A 59 -4.10 -2.72 8.80
CA ALA A 59 -3.29 -3.89 8.44
C ALA A 59 -1.83 -3.62 8.82
N ASP A 60 -1.11 -4.65 9.26
CA ASP A 60 0.34 -4.56 9.43
C ASP A 60 1.09 -4.83 8.12
N ALA A 61 2.42 -4.81 8.17
CA ALA A 61 3.26 -5.01 6.98
C ALA A 61 3.18 -6.43 6.38
N GLN A 62 2.63 -7.40 7.11
CA GLN A 62 2.37 -8.77 6.67
C GLN A 62 0.90 -8.98 6.25
N ASP A 63 0.16 -7.87 6.10
CA ASP A 63 -1.26 -7.85 5.78
C ASP A 63 -2.13 -8.52 6.85
N ALA A 64 -1.65 -8.58 8.11
CA ALA A 64 -2.47 -9.06 9.20
C ALA A 64 -3.51 -8.01 9.57
N GLN A 65 -4.75 -8.29 9.19
CA GLN A 65 -5.86 -7.36 9.33
C GLN A 65 -6.38 -7.33 10.76
N THR A 66 -6.54 -6.11 11.29
CA THR A 66 -6.92 -5.84 12.67
C THR A 66 -8.02 -4.77 12.74
N VAL A 67 -9.08 -5.02 13.51
CA VAL A 67 -10.11 -4.05 13.85
C VAL A 67 -10.04 -3.72 15.34
N HIS A 68 -9.81 -2.45 15.66
CA HIS A 68 -9.81 -1.89 17.01
C HIS A 68 -11.16 -1.26 17.31
N ILE A 69 -11.78 -1.63 18.42
CA ILE A 69 -13.09 -1.15 18.86
C ILE A 69 -12.93 -0.53 20.24
N GLU A 70 -13.28 0.75 20.35
CA GLU A 70 -13.38 1.46 21.62
C GLU A 70 -14.85 1.65 21.98
N THR A 71 -15.36 0.70 22.76
CA THR A 71 -16.78 0.61 23.11
C THR A 71 -17.30 1.81 23.89
N ALA A 72 -16.42 2.55 24.57
CA ALA A 72 -16.74 3.79 25.26
C ALA A 72 -17.02 4.97 24.31
N HIS A 73 -16.53 4.91 23.07
CA HIS A 73 -16.73 5.93 22.05
C HIS A 73 -17.87 5.60 21.08
N LEU A 74 -18.44 4.39 21.14
CA LEU A 74 -19.59 4.02 20.33
C LEU A 74 -20.84 4.81 20.76
N SER A 75 -21.58 5.34 19.78
CA SER A 75 -22.89 5.95 20.02
C SER A 75 -23.82 4.97 20.75
N ALA A 76 -24.69 5.50 21.61
CA ALA A 76 -25.68 4.70 22.33
C ALA A 76 -26.65 3.94 21.40
N GLU A 77 -26.77 4.37 20.14
CA GLU A 77 -27.58 3.71 19.11
C GLU A 77 -26.95 2.40 18.62
N ILE A 78 -25.62 2.28 18.65
CA ILE A 78 -24.89 1.07 18.21
C ILE A 78 -25.05 -0.01 19.28
N GLN A 79 -25.69 -1.11 18.90
CA GLN A 79 -25.91 -2.27 19.78
C GLN A 79 -24.94 -3.41 19.50
N VAL A 80 -24.40 -3.49 18.29
CA VAL A 80 -23.48 -4.55 17.89
C VAL A 80 -22.49 -4.07 16.82
N VAL A 81 -21.25 -4.51 16.94
CA VAL A 81 -20.23 -4.43 15.89
C VAL A 81 -19.99 -5.85 15.40
N ARG A 82 -20.30 -6.14 14.14
CA ARG A 82 -20.09 -7.46 13.52
C ARG A 82 -18.81 -7.48 12.71
N LEU A 83 -18.03 -8.53 12.89
CA LEU A 83 -16.75 -8.71 12.22
C LEU A 83 -16.94 -9.74 11.10
N LEU A 84 -16.92 -9.24 9.87
CA LEU A 84 -17.08 -10.03 8.67
C LEU A 84 -15.72 -10.51 8.17
N VAL A 85 -15.67 -11.77 7.74
CA VAL A 85 -14.53 -12.38 7.05
C VAL A 85 -14.98 -12.76 5.65
N SER A 86 -14.34 -12.23 4.62
CA SER A 86 -14.74 -12.43 3.22
C SER A 86 -13.57 -12.75 2.30
N VAL A 87 -13.86 -13.35 1.14
CA VAL A 87 -12.90 -13.60 0.06
C VAL A 87 -13.45 -13.09 -1.26
N ASP A 88 -12.60 -12.49 -2.09
CA ASP A 88 -12.94 -12.02 -3.44
C ASP A 88 -13.30 -13.18 -4.38
N ASP A 89 -14.08 -12.91 -5.43
CA ASP A 89 -14.64 -13.91 -6.35
C ASP A 89 -13.59 -14.80 -7.06
N ASP A 90 -12.37 -14.31 -7.22
CA ASP A 90 -11.24 -15.04 -7.81
C ASP A 90 -10.52 -15.98 -6.82
N GLN A 91 -10.83 -15.90 -5.52
CA GLN A 91 -10.30 -16.78 -4.48
C GLN A 91 -11.20 -18.02 -4.25
N PRO A 92 -10.67 -19.14 -3.74
CA PRO A 92 -11.50 -20.26 -3.32
C PRO A 92 -12.42 -19.84 -2.16
N PRO A 93 -13.66 -20.39 -2.06
CA PRO A 93 -14.53 -20.17 -0.91
C PRO A 93 -13.86 -20.53 0.42
N LEU A 94 -14.34 -19.94 1.51
CA LEU A 94 -13.85 -20.22 2.85
C LEU A 94 -14.04 -21.71 3.18
N ALA A 95 -13.01 -22.30 3.79
CA ALA A 95 -12.99 -23.71 4.20
C ALA A 95 -12.55 -23.84 5.66
N ASP A 96 -12.94 -24.95 6.28
CA ASP A 96 -12.60 -25.26 7.68
C ASP A 96 -11.08 -25.20 7.90
N GLY A 97 -10.66 -24.51 8.96
CA GLY A 97 -9.25 -24.34 9.33
C GLY A 97 -8.44 -23.37 8.48
N VAL A 98 -9.04 -22.68 7.50
CA VAL A 98 -8.35 -21.70 6.66
C VAL A 98 -8.25 -20.32 7.33
N VAL A 99 -9.25 -19.96 8.14
CA VAL A 99 -9.34 -18.67 8.82
C VAL A 99 -9.63 -18.84 10.30
N GLN A 100 -9.10 -17.93 11.11
CA GLN A 100 -9.35 -17.84 12.54
C GLN A 100 -9.45 -16.38 12.94
N VAL A 101 -10.41 -16.06 13.81
CA VAL A 101 -10.60 -14.71 14.33
C VAL A 101 -10.34 -14.71 15.83
N SER A 102 -9.56 -13.75 16.30
CA SER A 102 -9.24 -13.60 17.73
C SER A 102 -9.60 -12.19 18.21
N ALA A 103 -10.11 -12.06 19.42
CA ALA A 103 -10.32 -10.77 20.06
C ALA A 103 -9.49 -10.67 21.34
N HIS A 104 -8.83 -9.53 21.50
CA HIS A 104 -7.85 -9.25 22.55
C HIS A 104 -8.23 -7.97 23.30
N GLY A 105 -8.06 -8.00 24.61
CA GLY A 105 -8.18 -6.86 25.51
C GLY A 105 -6.99 -6.81 26.46
N GLU A 106 -7.05 -5.95 27.46
CA GLU A 106 -6.12 -5.85 28.58
C GLU A 106 -6.01 -7.15 29.38
N SER A 107 -7.13 -7.83 29.65
CA SER A 107 -7.19 -9.03 30.49
C SER A 107 -7.97 -10.20 29.87
N SER A 108 -8.71 -9.94 28.80
CA SER A 108 -9.57 -10.89 28.11
C SER A 108 -8.99 -11.27 26.75
N GLU A 109 -9.03 -12.56 26.40
CA GLU A 109 -8.57 -13.03 25.10
C GLU A 109 -9.44 -14.22 24.67
N VAL A 110 -10.06 -14.10 23.50
CA VAL A 110 -10.88 -15.16 22.90
C VAL A 110 -10.45 -15.47 21.48
N ARG A 111 -10.71 -16.70 21.05
CA ARG A 111 -10.39 -17.19 19.71
C ARG A 111 -11.56 -18.01 19.17
N TYR A 112 -11.84 -17.85 17.89
CA TYR A 112 -12.86 -18.59 17.18
C TYR A 112 -12.34 -19.04 15.82
N GLU A 113 -12.44 -20.33 15.56
CA GLU A 113 -12.17 -20.95 14.27
C GLU A 113 -13.50 -21.45 13.69
N PRO A 114 -13.99 -20.87 12.59
CA PRO A 114 -15.19 -21.34 11.91
C PRO A 114 -15.04 -22.80 11.47
N THR A 115 -16.11 -23.58 11.65
CA THR A 115 -16.20 -24.98 11.23
C THR A 115 -17.54 -25.23 10.55
N ARG A 116 -17.64 -26.30 9.76
CA ARG A 116 -18.83 -26.65 8.96
C ARG A 116 -19.11 -25.64 7.84
N LEU A 117 -18.06 -25.10 7.23
CA LEU A 117 -18.17 -24.28 6.02
C LEU A 117 -18.43 -25.16 4.79
N ASP A 118 -19.38 -24.75 3.97
CA ASP A 118 -19.81 -25.40 2.73
C ASP A 118 -20.05 -24.34 1.65
N GLY A 119 -18.95 -23.75 1.17
CA GLY A 119 -18.93 -22.85 0.01
C GLY A 119 -19.30 -21.40 0.31
N GLU A 120 -19.28 -20.97 1.57
CA GLU A 120 -19.43 -19.55 1.92
C GLU A 120 -18.23 -18.73 1.46
N ARG A 121 -18.52 -17.55 0.89
CA ARG A 121 -17.51 -16.56 0.47
C ARG A 121 -17.43 -15.37 1.44
N CYS A 122 -18.38 -15.26 2.35
CA CYS A 122 -18.36 -14.30 3.46
C CYS A 122 -19.00 -14.92 4.70
N LEU A 123 -18.51 -14.62 5.91
CA LEU A 123 -19.12 -15.03 7.17
C LEU A 123 -18.96 -13.98 8.27
N ILE A 124 -19.84 -14.01 9.27
CA ILE A 124 -19.64 -13.29 10.54
C ILE A 124 -18.78 -14.18 11.45
N GLY A 125 -17.54 -13.77 11.71
CA GLY A 125 -16.64 -14.46 12.63
C GLY A 125 -17.05 -14.21 14.08
N LEU A 126 -16.83 -12.98 14.53
CA LEU A 126 -17.17 -12.50 15.87
C LEU A 126 -18.20 -11.38 15.79
N GLU A 127 -18.97 -11.19 16.86
CA GLU A 127 -19.72 -9.96 17.10
C GLU A 127 -19.41 -9.43 18.51
N VAL A 128 -19.19 -8.12 18.61
CA VAL A 128 -19.05 -7.38 19.88
C VAL A 128 -20.37 -6.67 20.11
N TYR A 129 -21.14 -7.08 21.13
CA TYR A 129 -22.50 -6.60 21.32
C TYR A 129 -22.77 -6.15 22.75
N ARG A 130 -23.67 -5.19 22.89
CA ARG A 130 -24.13 -4.65 24.18
C ARG A 130 -25.41 -5.34 24.62
N ARG A 131 -25.46 -5.78 25.88
CA ARG A 131 -26.69 -6.30 26.50
C ARG A 131 -26.73 -5.93 27.97
N ASN A 132 -27.79 -5.24 28.39
CA ASN A 132 -27.94 -4.70 29.75
C ASN A 132 -26.74 -3.83 30.17
N ASP A 133 -26.33 -2.90 29.29
CA ASP A 133 -25.20 -1.99 29.50
C ASP A 133 -23.82 -2.65 29.69
N ALA A 134 -23.71 -3.95 29.40
CA ALA A 134 -22.44 -4.67 29.40
C ALA A 134 -22.11 -5.17 27.99
N TRP A 135 -20.85 -4.99 27.58
CA TRP A 135 -20.32 -5.52 26.33
C TRP A 135 -19.93 -7.00 26.46
N LYS A 136 -20.09 -7.72 25.35
CA LYS A 136 -19.82 -9.15 25.23
C LYS A 136 -19.29 -9.44 23.84
N VAL A 137 -18.46 -10.47 23.74
CA VAL A 137 -18.02 -11.04 22.46
C VAL A 137 -18.77 -12.34 22.23
N ARG A 138 -19.20 -12.61 21.00
CA ARG A 138 -19.82 -13.88 20.62
C ARG A 138 -19.25 -14.39 19.31
N ALA A 139 -19.00 -15.69 19.24
CA ALA A 139 -18.76 -16.38 17.99
C ALA A 139 -20.07 -16.63 17.26
N VAL A 140 -20.19 -16.23 15.99
CA VAL A 140 -21.45 -16.32 15.24
C VAL A 140 -21.42 -17.48 14.26
N GLY A 141 -20.55 -17.43 13.24
CA GLY A 141 -20.42 -18.49 12.23
C GLY A 141 -21.57 -18.55 11.22
N GLN A 142 -22.28 -17.45 10.99
CA GLN A 142 -23.26 -17.34 9.91
C GLN A 142 -22.53 -16.91 8.62
N GLY A 143 -22.76 -17.56 7.49
CA GLY A 143 -22.13 -17.19 6.23
C GLY A 143 -23.06 -17.10 5.02
N TRP A 144 -22.51 -16.55 3.94
CA TRP A 144 -23.14 -16.24 2.66
C TRP A 144 -22.32 -16.84 1.53
N ARG A 145 -22.97 -17.61 0.65
CA ARG A 145 -22.34 -18.17 -0.56
C ARG A 145 -22.16 -17.11 -1.64
N ASP A 146 -23.07 -16.14 -1.69
CA ASP A 146 -23.05 -15.02 -2.64
C ASP A 146 -22.11 -13.87 -2.21
N GLY A 147 -21.19 -14.15 -1.28
CA GLY A 147 -20.11 -13.24 -0.90
C GLY A 147 -20.52 -12.05 -0.03
N LEU A 148 -19.59 -11.10 0.04
CA LEU A 148 -19.73 -9.88 0.83
C LEU A 148 -20.95 -9.03 0.41
N PRO A 149 -21.28 -8.84 -0.89
CA PRO A 149 -22.43 -8.04 -1.30
C PRO A 149 -23.76 -8.50 -0.67
N ALA A 150 -24.02 -9.81 -0.64
CA ALA A 150 -25.24 -10.34 -0.03
C ALA A 150 -25.28 -10.16 1.50
N ALA A 151 -24.12 -10.20 2.16
CA ALA A 151 -24.00 -9.91 3.59
C ALA A 151 -24.26 -8.42 3.88
N LEU A 152 -23.72 -7.51 3.06
CA LEU A 152 -23.94 -6.07 3.17
C LEU A 152 -25.42 -5.70 2.94
N GLN A 153 -26.05 -6.29 1.92
CA GLN A 153 -27.47 -6.07 1.64
C GLN A 153 -28.38 -6.56 2.78
N ALA A 154 -28.05 -7.70 3.40
CA ALA A 154 -28.76 -8.20 4.58
C ALA A 154 -28.66 -7.22 5.78
N HIS A 155 -27.67 -6.34 5.79
CA HIS A 155 -27.41 -5.33 6.83
C HIS A 155 -27.75 -3.90 6.42
N GLY A 156 -28.42 -3.70 5.27
CA GLY A 156 -29.00 -2.42 4.88
C GLY A 156 -28.09 -1.52 4.03
N ILE A 157 -26.98 -2.05 3.51
CA ILE A 157 -26.12 -1.36 2.55
C ILE A 157 -26.54 -1.79 1.13
N ASP A 158 -26.87 -0.83 0.28
CA ASP A 158 -27.18 -1.11 -1.12
C ASP A 158 -25.87 -1.25 -1.91
N VAL A 159 -25.72 -2.35 -2.65
CA VAL A 159 -24.52 -2.63 -3.45
C VAL A 159 -24.97 -2.74 -4.89
N GLU A 160 -24.65 -1.75 -5.73
CA GLU A 160 -24.87 -1.85 -7.18
C GLU A 160 -23.94 -2.95 -7.75
N THR A 161 -24.46 -4.16 -7.90
CA THR A 161 -23.79 -5.24 -8.63
C THR A 161 -23.87 -4.99 -10.13
N PRO A 162 -22.74 -4.92 -10.87
CA PRO A 162 -22.76 -5.11 -12.31
C PRO A 162 -22.73 -6.61 -12.59
N ASP A 163 -23.90 -7.24 -12.69
CA ASP A 163 -24.16 -8.23 -13.75
C ASP A 163 -25.60 -8.76 -13.72
N ALA A 164 -26.25 -8.74 -14.88
CA ALA A 164 -27.37 -9.62 -15.17
C ALA A 164 -26.97 -10.47 -16.38
N PRO A 165 -26.92 -11.81 -16.26
CA PRO A 165 -26.66 -12.70 -17.38
C PRO A 165 -27.79 -12.58 -18.41
N ILE A 166 -27.46 -12.26 -19.66
CA ILE A 166 -28.42 -12.41 -20.75
C ILE A 166 -28.56 -13.91 -21.04
N GLU A 167 -29.63 -14.47 -20.49
CA GLU A 167 -30.16 -15.79 -20.78
C GLU A 167 -30.38 -15.94 -22.31
N ALA A 168 -29.79 -16.99 -22.86
CA ALA A 168 -29.91 -17.35 -24.27
C ALA A 168 -31.34 -17.80 -24.61
N ALA A 169 -32.07 -16.97 -25.37
CA ALA A 169 -33.28 -17.39 -26.07
C ALA A 169 -33.01 -17.52 -27.58
N ALA A 170 -33.19 -18.73 -28.11
CA ALA A 170 -33.23 -19.04 -29.55
C ALA A 170 -34.57 -18.56 -30.21
N PRO A 171 -34.65 -18.48 -31.55
CA PRO A 171 -35.33 -17.41 -32.29
C PRO A 171 -36.75 -17.76 -32.81
N PRO A 172 -37.44 -16.79 -33.45
CA PRO A 172 -38.21 -17.11 -34.65
C PRO A 172 -37.89 -16.21 -35.88
N VAL A 173 -37.55 -16.90 -36.99
CA VAL A 173 -37.88 -16.68 -38.42
C VAL A 173 -37.89 -15.27 -39.07
N THR A 174 -36.80 -15.00 -39.81
CA THR A 174 -36.57 -14.50 -41.20
C THR A 174 -37.33 -13.31 -41.87
N PRO A 175 -36.63 -12.59 -42.82
CA PRO A 175 -36.84 -11.19 -43.29
C PRO A 175 -37.50 -11.11 -44.72
N PRO A 176 -37.64 -9.96 -45.46
CA PRO A 176 -36.58 -9.05 -46.00
C PRO A 176 -36.96 -7.53 -45.91
N ALA A 177 -36.22 -6.48 -46.30
CA ALA A 177 -35.11 -6.26 -47.22
C ALA A 177 -34.30 -4.97 -46.86
N ILE A 178 -33.07 -4.90 -47.37
CA ILE A 178 -32.05 -3.85 -47.21
C ILE A 178 -32.35 -2.64 -48.14
N PRO A 179 -31.94 -1.40 -47.77
CA PRO A 179 -30.72 -0.82 -48.36
C PRO A 179 -29.78 -0.12 -47.34
N LEU A 180 -28.47 -0.39 -47.46
CA LEU A 180 -27.35 0.45 -46.97
C LEU A 180 -27.23 1.70 -47.89
N PRO A 181 -26.46 2.77 -47.57
CA PRO A 181 -25.60 3.03 -46.40
C PRO A 181 -25.76 4.44 -45.78
N THR A 182 -25.32 4.66 -44.53
CA THR A 182 -24.49 5.83 -44.16
C THR A 182 -23.83 5.64 -42.80
N SER A 183 -22.55 6.02 -42.74
CA SER A 183 -21.72 6.11 -41.54
C SER A 183 -22.34 7.03 -40.49
N THR A 184 -22.53 6.54 -39.27
CA THR A 184 -22.74 7.37 -38.07
C THR A 184 -22.11 6.67 -36.87
N GLN A 185 -20.97 7.22 -36.47
CA GLN A 185 -20.50 7.50 -35.11
C GLN A 185 -20.45 6.38 -34.03
N PRO A 186 -19.28 6.18 -33.39
CA PRO A 186 -19.18 5.53 -32.08
C PRO A 186 -20.06 6.25 -31.04
N PRO A 187 -20.59 5.55 -30.03
CA PRO A 187 -21.41 6.16 -28.99
C PRO A 187 -20.67 7.34 -28.36
N ALA A 188 -21.38 8.45 -28.30
CA ALA A 188 -20.91 9.69 -27.71
C ALA A 188 -20.47 9.45 -26.27
N HIS A 189 -19.32 10.04 -25.95
CA HIS A 189 -18.82 10.19 -24.60
C HIS A 189 -19.96 10.77 -23.75
N GLY A 190 -20.36 10.04 -22.71
CA GLY A 190 -21.05 10.67 -21.59
C GLY A 190 -20.17 11.83 -21.14
N ASN A 191 -20.81 12.99 -20.93
CA ASN A 191 -20.16 14.19 -20.43
C ASN A 191 -19.16 13.84 -19.31
N PRO A 192 -18.04 14.59 -19.18
CA PRO A 192 -17.18 14.44 -18.02
C PRO A 192 -18.08 14.55 -16.79
N THR A 193 -18.20 13.45 -16.05
CA THR A 193 -18.77 13.49 -14.72
C THR A 193 -17.95 14.55 -14.01
N GLN A 194 -18.54 15.71 -13.77
CA GLN A 194 -18.03 16.58 -12.73
C GLN A 194 -18.13 15.73 -11.47
N VAL A 195 -17.01 15.13 -11.09
CA VAL A 195 -16.80 14.60 -9.76
C VAL A 195 -17.03 15.82 -8.87
N PHE A 196 -18.20 15.86 -8.24
CA PHE A 196 -18.39 16.75 -7.11
C PHE A 196 -17.37 16.26 -6.09
N ALA A 197 -16.30 17.04 -5.90
CA ALA A 197 -15.33 16.82 -4.86
C ALA A 197 -16.11 16.61 -3.56
N GLY A 198 -15.99 15.40 -2.99
CA GLY A 198 -16.46 15.16 -1.65
C GLY A 198 -15.71 16.10 -0.69
N PRO A 199 -16.25 16.35 0.51
CA PRO A 199 -15.60 17.22 1.50
C PRO A 199 -14.15 16.81 1.87
N ASP A 200 -13.71 15.59 1.49
CA ASP A 200 -12.40 15.01 1.84
C ASP A 200 -11.46 14.75 0.64
N ASP A 201 -11.81 15.15 -0.59
CA ASP A 201 -10.95 14.85 -1.76
C ASP A 201 -9.67 15.71 -1.83
N ASP A 202 -9.60 16.81 -1.08
CA ASP A 202 -8.40 17.64 -0.94
C ASP A 202 -7.44 17.16 0.19
N THR A 203 -7.64 15.96 0.73
CA THR A 203 -6.84 15.41 1.85
C THR A 203 -5.78 14.40 1.41
N VAL A 204 -4.78 14.13 2.27
CA VAL A 204 -3.83 13.01 2.07
C VAL A 204 -4.59 11.68 1.96
N ALA A 205 -5.64 11.48 2.75
CA ALA A 205 -6.47 10.28 2.65
C ALA A 205 -7.17 10.17 1.29
N GLY A 206 -7.69 11.27 0.75
CA GLY A 206 -8.26 11.35 -0.61
C GLY A 206 -7.25 10.98 -1.69
N ALA A 207 -6.06 11.57 -1.64
CA ALA A 207 -4.99 11.24 -2.57
C ALA A 207 -4.56 9.76 -2.50
N LEU A 208 -4.51 9.18 -1.29
CA LEU A 208 -4.21 7.75 -1.13
C LEU A 208 -5.32 6.84 -1.69
N ARG A 209 -6.59 7.26 -1.61
CA ARG A 209 -7.70 6.57 -2.28
C ARG A 209 -7.54 6.62 -3.79
N ALA A 210 -7.27 7.80 -4.35
CA ALA A 210 -7.06 7.98 -5.80
C ALA A 210 -5.88 7.14 -6.32
N ILE A 211 -4.72 7.19 -5.65
CA ILE A 211 -3.55 6.36 -6.00
C ILE A 211 -3.90 4.88 -5.98
N ARG A 212 -4.66 4.40 -4.98
CA ARG A 212 -5.05 3.00 -4.88
C ARG A 212 -6.00 2.58 -6.00
N SER A 213 -6.98 3.43 -6.35
CA SER A 213 -7.91 3.19 -7.45
C SER A 213 -7.15 3.09 -8.78
N LEU A 214 -6.33 4.10 -9.09
CA LEU A 214 -5.50 4.11 -10.30
C LEU A 214 -4.56 2.90 -10.35
N ARG A 215 -3.95 2.51 -9.22
CA ARG A 215 -3.13 1.28 -9.16
C ARG A 215 -3.95 0.07 -9.58
N HIS A 216 -5.14 -0.10 -8.99
CA HIS A 216 -6.02 -1.23 -9.29
C HIS A 216 -6.38 -1.26 -10.77
N ASP A 217 -6.77 -0.13 -11.35
CA ASP A 217 -7.17 -0.05 -12.75
C ASP A 217 -6.01 -0.33 -13.71
N ILE A 218 -4.81 0.19 -13.41
CA ILE A 218 -3.59 -0.13 -14.17
C ILE A 218 -3.28 -1.63 -14.08
N SER A 219 -3.38 -2.22 -12.89
CA SER A 219 -3.14 -3.65 -12.69
C SER A 219 -4.16 -4.52 -13.41
N GLN A 220 -5.44 -4.15 -13.39
CA GLN A 220 -6.50 -4.84 -14.13
C GLN A 220 -6.27 -4.78 -15.64
N ALA A 221 -6.00 -3.60 -16.19
CA ALA A 221 -5.67 -3.42 -17.60
C ALA A 221 -4.44 -4.25 -18.01
N ARG A 222 -3.40 -4.26 -17.16
CA ARG A 222 -2.18 -5.03 -17.41
C ARG A 222 -2.41 -6.54 -17.33
N ARG A 223 -3.18 -7.02 -16.36
CA ARG A 223 -3.57 -8.44 -16.24
C ARG A 223 -4.35 -8.88 -17.46
N ALA A 224 -5.38 -8.13 -17.87
CA ALA A 224 -6.20 -8.46 -19.03
C ALA A 224 -5.33 -8.59 -20.30
N HIS A 225 -4.37 -7.67 -20.48
CA HIS A 225 -3.40 -7.73 -21.56
C HIS A 225 -2.50 -8.98 -21.47
N GLN A 226 -1.91 -9.26 -20.30
CA GLN A 226 -1.06 -10.43 -20.08
C GLN A 226 -1.80 -11.75 -20.30
N THR A 227 -3.05 -11.87 -19.83
CA THR A 227 -3.89 -13.05 -20.04
C THR A 227 -4.18 -13.27 -21.53
N ALA A 228 -4.43 -12.20 -22.29
CA ALA A 228 -4.64 -12.30 -23.73
C ALA A 228 -3.37 -12.76 -24.48
N LEU A 229 -2.20 -12.25 -24.10
CA LEU A 229 -0.91 -12.69 -24.65
C LEU A 229 -0.60 -14.15 -24.29
N ALA A 230 -0.82 -14.54 -23.03
CA ALA A 230 -0.64 -15.91 -22.57
C ALA A 230 -1.55 -16.88 -23.33
N TYR A 231 -2.82 -16.53 -23.52
CA TYR A 231 -3.75 -17.34 -24.32
C TYR A 231 -3.29 -17.52 -25.78
N ALA A 232 -2.81 -16.46 -26.43
CA ALA A 232 -2.27 -16.55 -27.79
C ALA A 232 -1.00 -17.43 -27.84
N ALA A 233 -0.15 -17.33 -26.84
CA ALA A 233 1.06 -18.14 -26.70
C ALA A 233 0.73 -19.63 -26.47
N ASP A 234 -0.18 -19.94 -25.55
CA ASP A 234 -0.64 -21.31 -25.27
C ASP A 234 -1.28 -21.94 -26.51
N LYS A 235 -2.09 -21.17 -27.23
CA LYS A 235 -2.69 -21.60 -28.50
C LYS A 235 -1.63 -21.92 -29.56
N MET A 236 -0.58 -21.08 -29.65
CA MET A 236 0.55 -21.32 -30.55
C MET A 236 1.34 -22.57 -30.15
N LEU A 237 1.62 -22.75 -28.86
CA LEU A 237 2.33 -23.92 -28.34
C LEU A 237 1.56 -25.21 -28.63
N ALA A 238 0.25 -25.24 -28.36
CA ALA A 238 -0.60 -26.39 -28.67
C ALA A 238 -0.60 -26.72 -30.17
N ALA A 239 -0.58 -25.69 -31.04
CA ALA A 239 -0.48 -25.90 -32.48
C ALA A 239 0.88 -26.47 -32.92
N GLN A 240 1.98 -26.03 -32.29
CA GLN A 240 3.32 -26.57 -32.52
C GLN A 240 3.45 -28.04 -32.07
N GLU A 241 2.86 -28.38 -30.92
CA GLU A 241 2.84 -29.77 -30.42
C GLU A 241 2.05 -30.68 -31.35
N ASN A 242 0.87 -30.24 -31.81
CA ASN A 242 0.07 -30.95 -32.79
C ASN A 242 0.82 -31.16 -34.11
N ALA A 243 1.54 -30.15 -34.59
CA ALA A 243 2.36 -30.25 -35.80
C ALA A 243 3.52 -31.26 -35.63
N ARG A 244 4.19 -31.30 -34.46
CA ARG A 244 5.25 -32.29 -34.16
C ARG A 244 4.72 -33.73 -34.11
N GLY A 245 3.50 -33.93 -33.61
CA GLY A 245 2.87 -35.25 -33.53
C GLY A 245 2.29 -35.76 -34.85
N ALA A 246 2.11 -34.88 -35.84
CA ALA A 246 1.55 -35.24 -37.14
C ALA A 246 2.57 -36.01 -38.01
N VAL A 247 2.09 -37.03 -38.74
CA VAL A 247 2.91 -37.78 -39.69
C VAL A 247 3.09 -36.94 -40.96
N GLY A 248 4.16 -36.13 -41.02
CA GLY A 248 4.51 -35.30 -42.18
C GLY A 248 5.39 -34.10 -41.81
N THR A 249 5.95 -33.39 -42.79
CA THR A 249 6.74 -32.15 -42.58
C THR A 249 5.87 -30.89 -42.52
N ALA A 250 4.59 -31.02 -42.17
CA ALA A 250 3.68 -29.88 -42.10
C ALA A 250 3.94 -29.09 -40.81
N GLY A 251 4.27 -27.81 -40.94
CA GLY A 251 4.43 -26.89 -39.82
C GLY A 251 3.09 -26.47 -39.19
N VAL A 252 3.13 -25.46 -38.34
CA VAL A 252 1.91 -24.84 -37.79
C VAL A 252 1.03 -24.31 -38.94
N PRO A 253 -0.30 -24.50 -38.91
CA PRO A 253 -1.18 -23.95 -39.93
C PRO A 253 -1.14 -22.41 -39.95
N ALA A 254 -0.92 -21.81 -41.13
CA ALA A 254 -0.85 -20.36 -41.30
C ALA A 254 -2.09 -19.61 -40.78
N SER A 255 -3.27 -20.26 -40.77
CA SER A 255 -4.49 -19.69 -40.19
C SER A 255 -4.41 -19.51 -38.68
N VAL A 256 -3.74 -20.43 -37.97
CA VAL A 256 -3.54 -20.34 -36.51
C VAL A 256 -2.50 -19.27 -36.21
N GLU A 257 -1.43 -19.20 -37.01
CA GLU A 257 -0.41 -18.15 -36.88
C GLU A 257 -1.03 -16.75 -37.06
N GLN A 258 -1.85 -16.57 -38.10
CA GLN A 258 -2.55 -15.32 -38.36
C GLN A 258 -3.53 -14.97 -37.22
N GLU A 259 -4.32 -15.93 -36.76
CA GLU A 259 -5.27 -15.69 -35.66
C GLU A 259 -4.56 -15.32 -34.35
N CYS A 260 -3.47 -15.99 -33.99
CA CYS A 260 -2.66 -15.62 -32.82
C CYS A 260 -2.06 -14.21 -32.98
N ALA A 261 -1.57 -13.86 -34.18
CA ALA A 261 -1.05 -12.52 -34.44
C ALA A 261 -2.14 -11.43 -34.32
N GLU A 262 -3.35 -11.69 -34.84
CA GLU A 262 -4.50 -10.80 -34.70
C GLU A 262 -4.95 -10.64 -33.24
N LEU A 263 -4.92 -11.73 -32.45
CA LEU A 263 -5.21 -11.68 -31.01
C LEU A 263 -4.22 -10.81 -30.25
N VAL A 264 -2.92 -10.97 -30.53
CA VAL A 264 -1.85 -10.16 -29.92
C VAL A 264 -2.01 -8.69 -30.31
N SER A 265 -2.18 -8.38 -31.59
CA SER A 265 -2.37 -7.01 -32.08
C SER A 265 -3.57 -6.33 -31.41
N ARG A 266 -4.70 -7.03 -31.30
CA ARG A 266 -5.90 -6.49 -30.64
C ARG A 266 -5.70 -6.27 -29.14
N ALA A 267 -4.96 -7.17 -28.47
CA ALA A 267 -4.65 -7.04 -27.06
C ALA A 267 -3.69 -5.85 -26.79
N GLU A 268 -2.73 -5.61 -27.67
CA GLU A 268 -1.82 -4.46 -27.62
C GLU A 268 -2.57 -3.14 -27.85
N GLU A 269 -3.40 -3.07 -28.90
CA GLU A 269 -4.19 -1.87 -29.21
C GLU A 269 -5.14 -1.50 -28.07
N ARG A 270 -5.82 -2.50 -27.49
CA ARG A 270 -6.73 -2.28 -26.36
C ARG A 270 -5.97 -1.76 -25.13
N TYR A 271 -4.86 -2.40 -24.77
CA TYR A 271 -4.05 -1.97 -23.64
C TYR A 271 -3.49 -0.56 -23.85
N ALA A 272 -3.06 -0.21 -25.06
CA ALA A 272 -2.59 1.13 -25.38
C ALA A 272 -3.69 2.21 -25.22
N GLN A 273 -4.93 1.90 -25.61
CA GLN A 273 -6.07 2.82 -25.43
C GLN A 273 -6.44 3.00 -23.96
N GLU A 274 -6.53 1.89 -23.20
CA GLU A 274 -6.79 1.94 -21.75
C GLU A 274 -5.68 2.67 -21.00
N ALA A 275 -4.42 2.43 -21.36
CA ALA A 275 -3.27 3.12 -20.77
C ALA A 275 -3.26 4.63 -21.08
N GLU A 276 -3.66 5.08 -22.27
CA GLU A 276 -3.77 6.51 -22.58
C GLU A 276 -4.86 7.20 -21.73
N ALA A 277 -5.99 6.51 -21.52
CA ALA A 277 -7.06 7.00 -20.67
C ALA A 277 -6.59 7.11 -19.20
N LEU A 278 -5.96 6.06 -18.69
CA LEU A 278 -5.38 6.03 -17.33
C LEU A 278 -4.27 7.06 -17.16
N HIS A 279 -3.46 7.30 -18.20
CA HIS A 279 -2.45 8.35 -18.18
C HIS A 279 -3.08 9.73 -18.02
N SER A 280 -4.17 10.01 -18.75
CA SER A 280 -4.87 11.28 -18.67
C SER A 280 -5.49 11.51 -17.29
N GLU A 281 -6.07 10.46 -16.68
CA GLU A 281 -6.61 10.49 -15.33
C GLU A 281 -5.50 10.71 -14.29
N LEU A 282 -4.41 9.95 -14.40
CA LEU A 282 -3.23 10.10 -13.54
C LEU A 282 -2.64 11.50 -13.61
N VAL A 283 -2.57 12.13 -14.79
CA VAL A 283 -2.09 13.51 -14.93
C VAL A 283 -3.01 14.48 -14.17
N ALA A 284 -4.34 14.30 -14.26
CA ALA A 284 -5.29 15.13 -13.52
C ALA A 284 -5.14 14.98 -12.00
N GLU A 285 -4.99 13.74 -11.52
CA GLU A 285 -4.74 13.43 -10.11
C GLU A 285 -3.36 13.92 -9.63
N GLU A 286 -2.33 13.85 -10.46
CA GLU A 286 -0.99 14.36 -10.12
C GLU A 286 -1.01 15.88 -9.90
N PHE A 287 -1.74 16.63 -10.72
CA PHE A 287 -2.01 18.04 -10.45
C PHE A 287 -2.82 18.25 -9.16
N ALA A 288 -3.47 17.20 -8.64
CA ALA A 288 -4.24 17.21 -7.40
C ALA A 288 -3.51 16.76 -6.14
N MET A 289 -2.32 16.21 -6.28
CA MET A 289 -1.60 15.62 -5.15
C MET A 289 -1.27 16.65 -4.07
N PRO A 290 -1.47 16.31 -2.79
CA PRO A 290 -0.97 17.10 -1.68
C PRO A 290 0.56 17.07 -1.67
N LEU A 291 1.17 18.11 -1.10
CA LEU A 291 2.61 18.32 -1.16
C LEU A 291 3.48 17.11 -0.72
N PRO A 292 3.13 16.33 0.33
CA PRO A 292 3.89 15.13 0.68
C PRO A 292 3.94 14.05 -0.41
N LEU A 293 2.93 14.02 -1.28
CA LEU A 293 2.77 13.06 -2.39
C LEU A 293 3.11 13.66 -3.76
N ALA A 294 3.29 14.98 -3.86
CA ALA A 294 3.65 15.66 -5.10
C ALA A 294 5.09 15.34 -5.53
N ARG A 295 5.30 15.28 -6.86
CA ARG A 295 6.65 15.19 -7.45
C ARG A 295 7.54 16.35 -7.01
N LEU A 296 8.83 16.07 -6.81
CA LEU A 296 9.78 17.07 -6.33
C LEU A 296 10.09 18.16 -7.37
N ASP A 297 9.78 17.92 -8.65
CA ASP A 297 9.88 18.91 -9.72
C ASP A 297 8.56 19.66 -9.99
N SER A 298 7.51 19.47 -9.15
CA SER A 298 6.28 20.26 -9.22
C SER A 298 6.53 21.73 -8.87
N LEU A 299 5.76 22.61 -9.53
CA LEU A 299 5.71 24.05 -9.21
C LEU A 299 5.23 24.32 -7.78
N ASP A 300 4.52 23.38 -7.15
CA ASP A 300 4.02 23.52 -5.78
C ASP A 300 5.16 23.78 -4.79
N TRP A 301 6.30 23.11 -4.99
CA TRP A 301 7.50 23.31 -4.17
C TRP A 301 8.13 24.70 -4.36
N GLU A 302 7.98 25.31 -5.53
CA GLU A 302 8.47 26.68 -5.78
C GLU A 302 7.59 27.71 -5.08
N THR A 303 6.26 27.50 -5.07
CA THR A 303 5.34 28.38 -4.34
C THR A 303 5.57 28.34 -2.83
N LEU A 304 5.90 27.15 -2.30
CA LEU A 304 6.31 26.96 -0.91
C LEU A 304 7.59 27.78 -0.61
N ALA A 305 8.62 27.63 -1.44
CA ALA A 305 9.92 28.29 -1.24
C ALA A 305 9.86 29.82 -1.38
N ALA A 306 8.98 30.36 -2.23
CA ALA A 306 8.86 31.80 -2.48
C ALA A 306 8.18 32.58 -1.34
N GLY A 307 7.60 31.90 -0.33
CA GLY A 307 6.88 32.55 0.77
C GLY A 307 5.63 33.32 0.34
N THR A 308 5.26 33.28 -0.94
CA THR A 308 4.05 33.90 -1.48
C THR A 308 2.83 33.07 -1.07
N HIS A 309 2.21 33.45 0.04
CA HIS A 309 0.87 32.97 0.39
C HIS A 309 -0.14 33.50 -0.64
N SER A 310 -0.55 32.66 -1.58
CA SER A 310 -1.79 32.86 -2.32
C SER A 310 -2.44 31.51 -2.62
N PRO A 311 -3.74 31.36 -2.36
CA PRO A 311 -4.42 30.07 -2.31
C PRO A 311 -4.74 29.60 -3.73
N THR A 312 -4.07 28.54 -4.18
CA THR A 312 -4.84 27.48 -4.83
C THR A 312 -5.28 26.55 -3.72
N ASN A 313 -6.59 26.60 -3.48
CA ASN A 313 -7.38 25.77 -2.61
C ASN A 313 -7.01 24.27 -2.72
N ARG A 314 -5.98 23.83 -2.00
CA ARG A 314 -5.80 22.46 -1.52
C ARG A 314 -5.22 22.53 -0.12
N ALA A 315 -6.08 22.20 0.83
CA ALA A 315 -5.84 22.33 2.24
C ALA A 315 -4.64 21.46 2.64
N ILE A 316 -3.49 22.10 2.85
CA ILE A 316 -2.68 21.73 4.01
C ILE A 316 -3.65 21.91 5.17
N ASP A 317 -4.21 20.82 5.70
CA ASP A 317 -4.61 20.89 7.09
C ASP A 317 -3.31 21.21 7.83
N ARG A 318 -3.21 22.45 8.31
CA ARG A 318 -2.08 22.88 9.12
C ARG A 318 -2.03 22.12 10.44
N ASN A 319 -3.05 21.29 10.74
CA ASN A 319 -3.06 20.33 11.83
C ASN A 319 -2.77 18.87 11.39
N ASP A 320 -2.72 18.54 10.09
CA ASP A 320 -2.14 17.27 9.62
C ASP A 320 -0.63 17.48 9.42
N HIS A 321 0.04 17.62 10.56
CA HIS A 321 1.49 17.77 10.69
C HIS A 321 2.28 16.50 10.39
N THR A 322 1.63 15.44 9.89
CA THR A 322 2.20 14.15 10.20
C THR A 322 3.41 13.83 9.34
N ALA A 323 3.59 14.35 8.12
CA ALA A 323 4.59 13.83 7.17
C ALA A 323 4.62 12.28 7.20
N SER A 324 3.47 11.69 7.54
CA SER A 324 3.34 10.29 7.92
C SER A 324 3.31 9.44 6.68
N VAL A 325 2.98 10.03 5.54
CA VAL A 325 3.06 9.40 4.23
C VAL A 325 3.79 10.35 3.29
N ILE A 326 4.77 9.81 2.58
CA ILE A 326 5.57 10.54 1.60
C ILE A 326 5.64 9.79 0.28
N ARG A 327 5.82 10.52 -0.82
CA ARG A 327 6.20 9.91 -2.10
C ARG A 327 7.63 9.40 -2.02
N LEU A 328 7.87 8.16 -2.41
CA LEU A 328 9.24 7.66 -2.63
C LEU A 328 9.71 7.89 -4.06
N GLY A 329 8.80 7.81 -5.03
CA GLY A 329 9.06 7.93 -6.46
C GLY A 329 7.80 7.60 -7.24
N SER A 330 7.94 7.10 -8.46
CA SER A 330 6.86 6.62 -9.30
C SER A 330 6.97 5.12 -9.55
N LEU A 331 5.83 4.44 -9.57
CA LEU A 331 5.67 3.08 -10.07
C LEU A 331 5.21 3.15 -11.52
N TYR A 332 5.69 2.23 -12.35
CA TYR A 332 5.21 2.05 -13.72
C TYR A 332 5.29 0.58 -14.15
N PRO A 333 4.45 0.12 -15.09
CA PRO A 333 4.53 -1.24 -15.59
C PRO A 333 5.79 -1.43 -16.49
N PRO A 334 6.44 -2.61 -16.49
CA PRO A 334 7.71 -2.86 -17.20
C PRO A 334 7.63 -2.73 -18.72
N GLN A 335 6.44 -2.74 -19.31
CA GLN A 335 6.22 -2.65 -20.75
C GLN A 335 4.95 -1.84 -21.04
N GLY A 336 5.03 -0.91 -21.98
CA GLY A 336 3.93 -0.04 -22.39
C GLY A 336 4.17 1.44 -22.06
N PRO A 337 3.12 2.27 -22.08
CA PRO A 337 3.19 3.68 -21.71
C PRO A 337 3.64 3.84 -20.26
N SER A 338 4.47 4.85 -19.98
CA SER A 338 4.91 5.17 -18.62
C SER A 338 3.76 5.77 -17.81
N LEU A 339 3.04 4.90 -17.11
CA LEU A 339 2.02 5.26 -16.13
C LEU A 339 2.71 5.48 -14.79
N ASN A 340 3.24 6.69 -14.59
CA ASN A 340 4.07 7.06 -13.44
C ASN A 340 3.22 7.31 -12.19
N LEU A 341 2.65 6.24 -11.64
CA LEU A 341 1.81 6.28 -10.45
C LEU A 341 2.65 6.66 -9.21
N PRO A 342 2.26 7.65 -8.39
CA PRO A 342 2.97 7.96 -7.16
C PRO A 342 3.09 6.74 -6.24
N MET A 343 4.28 6.53 -5.66
CA MET A 343 4.52 5.50 -4.66
C MET A 343 4.44 6.07 -3.25
N PRO A 344 3.29 5.95 -2.54
CA PRO A 344 3.17 6.40 -1.16
C PRO A 344 3.89 5.44 -0.21
N HIS A 345 4.53 5.99 0.82
CA HIS A 345 5.19 5.22 1.87
C HIS A 345 4.92 5.85 3.22
N THR A 346 4.46 5.04 4.17
CA THR A 346 4.26 5.49 5.55
C THR A 346 5.61 5.61 6.25
N TRP A 347 5.91 6.79 6.81
CA TRP A 347 7.14 7.06 7.52
C TRP A 347 7.41 6.02 8.61
N ALA A 348 8.64 5.51 8.64
CA ALA A 348 9.11 4.50 9.58
C ALA A 348 8.36 3.15 9.56
N ALA A 349 7.45 2.91 8.60
CA ALA A 349 6.68 1.66 8.54
C ALA A 349 7.54 0.43 8.24
N ARG A 350 8.63 0.61 7.47
CA ARG A 350 9.63 -0.41 7.16
C ARG A 350 10.93 0.25 6.71
N ALA A 351 12.05 -0.46 6.87
CA ALA A 351 13.31 -0.03 6.28
C ALA A 351 13.19 0.01 4.75
N LEU A 352 13.85 0.98 4.12
CA LEU A 352 13.98 1.06 2.66
C LEU A 352 15.38 0.58 2.27
N MET A 353 15.46 -0.35 1.35
CA MET A 353 16.73 -0.86 0.83
C MET A 353 16.84 -0.47 -0.63
N TRP A 354 17.94 0.20 -0.97
CA TRP A 354 18.22 0.69 -2.32
C TRP A 354 19.42 -0.04 -2.90
N SER A 355 19.26 -0.56 -4.12
CA SER A 355 20.38 -1.03 -4.94
C SER A 355 20.43 -0.23 -6.24
N ASP A 356 21.59 0.32 -6.55
CA ASP A 356 21.85 0.92 -7.87
C ASP A 356 22.04 -0.20 -8.91
N ASP A 357 21.52 -0.01 -10.13
CA ASP A 357 21.84 -0.89 -11.26
C ASP A 357 23.32 -0.69 -11.65
N PRO A 358 24.16 -1.75 -11.65
CA PRO A 358 25.58 -1.63 -11.96
C PRO A 358 25.86 -1.13 -13.40
N ASN A 359 24.88 -1.20 -14.30
CA ASN A 359 24.99 -0.74 -15.68
C ASN A 359 24.55 0.72 -15.89
N ARG A 360 24.07 1.39 -14.85
CA ARG A 360 23.57 2.77 -14.90
C ARG A 360 24.33 3.68 -13.93
N PRO A 361 24.33 5.00 -14.15
CA PRO A 361 24.88 5.94 -13.17
C PRO A 361 24.13 5.78 -11.83
N PRO A 362 24.83 5.73 -10.69
CA PRO A 362 24.18 5.56 -9.40
C PRO A 362 23.31 6.78 -9.08
N VAL A 363 22.07 6.52 -8.67
CA VAL A 363 21.09 7.57 -8.34
C VAL A 363 20.62 7.49 -6.89
N GLY A 364 20.99 6.45 -6.14
CA GLY A 364 20.59 6.27 -4.75
C GLY A 364 20.91 7.48 -3.85
N ALA A 365 22.09 8.07 -4.01
CA ALA A 365 22.46 9.29 -3.28
C ALA A 365 21.51 10.46 -3.58
N ALA A 366 21.21 10.70 -4.87
CA ALA A 366 20.30 11.77 -5.29
C ALA A 366 18.86 11.52 -4.80
N TRP A 367 18.43 10.26 -4.77
CA TRP A 367 17.14 9.85 -4.23
C TRP A 367 17.04 10.14 -2.72
N VAL A 368 18.05 9.75 -1.93
CA VAL A 368 18.13 10.09 -0.50
C VAL A 368 18.09 11.59 -0.27
N HIS A 369 18.80 12.38 -1.08
CA HIS A 369 18.73 13.83 -0.95
C HIS A 369 17.35 14.40 -1.26
N GLY A 370 16.63 13.81 -2.23
CA GLY A 370 15.24 14.16 -2.49
C GLY A 370 14.33 13.92 -1.29
N LEU A 371 14.51 12.79 -0.59
CA LEU A 371 13.80 12.48 0.66
C LEU A 371 14.13 13.50 1.77
N ILE A 372 15.41 13.83 1.95
CA ILE A 372 15.86 14.83 2.94
C ILE A 372 15.22 16.19 2.64
N ALA A 373 15.29 16.66 1.39
CA ALA A 373 14.73 17.96 1.00
C ALA A 373 13.20 18.01 1.20
N ARG A 374 12.50 16.93 0.82
CA ARG A 374 11.05 16.78 1.06
C ARG A 374 10.73 16.86 2.55
N MET A 375 11.38 16.06 3.38
CA MET A 375 11.11 16.04 4.82
C MET A 375 11.46 17.36 5.51
N MET A 376 12.56 17.99 5.12
CA MET A 376 12.96 19.29 5.68
C MET A 376 11.96 20.41 5.38
N ALA A 377 11.30 20.36 4.22
CA ALA A 377 10.23 21.29 3.85
C ALA A 377 8.90 21.01 4.55
N LEU A 378 8.61 19.74 4.82
CA LEU A 378 7.35 19.31 5.43
C LEU A 378 7.37 19.33 6.96
N THR A 379 8.54 19.50 7.58
CA THR A 379 8.71 19.51 9.03
C THR A 379 9.22 20.86 9.52
N PRO A 380 8.78 21.33 10.70
CA PRO A 380 9.31 22.56 11.29
C PRO A 380 10.82 22.42 11.60
N PRO A 381 11.55 23.54 11.76
CA PRO A 381 12.94 23.51 12.23
C PRO A 381 13.05 22.69 13.54
N GLY A 382 14.04 21.79 13.60
CA GLY A 382 14.22 20.86 14.72
C GLY A 382 13.28 19.65 14.75
N GLY A 383 12.24 19.61 13.90
CA GLY A 383 11.30 18.47 13.80
C GLY A 383 11.78 17.32 12.90
N PHE A 384 12.98 17.42 12.33
CA PHE A 384 13.57 16.38 11.49
C PHE A 384 15.09 16.36 11.64
N ASP A 385 15.62 15.19 12.00
CA ASP A 385 17.04 14.92 12.19
C ASP A 385 17.52 13.84 11.21
N VAL A 386 18.75 13.99 10.73
CA VAL A 386 19.34 13.07 9.75
C VAL A 386 20.67 12.52 10.27
N GLN A 387 20.76 11.20 10.38
CA GLN A 387 21.96 10.46 10.75
C GLN A 387 22.50 9.76 9.49
N LEU A 388 23.65 10.21 8.99
CA LEU A 388 24.30 9.64 7.81
C LEU A 388 25.53 8.83 8.21
N VAL A 389 25.48 7.52 8.01
CA VAL A 389 26.66 6.66 8.09
C VAL A 389 27.31 6.61 6.72
N ASP A 390 28.43 7.32 6.57
CA ASP A 390 29.07 7.61 5.29
C ASP A 390 30.60 7.47 5.44
N LEU A 391 31.04 6.23 5.55
CA LEU A 391 32.44 5.88 5.84
C LEU A 391 33.39 6.22 4.68
N ASP A 392 32.89 6.33 3.44
CA ASP A 392 33.69 6.65 2.24
C ASP A 392 33.49 8.08 1.73
N GLY A 393 32.54 8.84 2.29
CA GLY A 393 32.26 10.23 1.94
C GLY A 393 31.42 10.41 0.67
N SER A 394 30.94 9.32 0.06
CA SER A 394 30.18 9.34 -1.19
C SER A 394 28.89 10.14 -1.07
N LEU A 395 28.14 9.97 0.03
CA LEU A 395 26.90 10.70 0.30
C LEU A 395 27.14 12.16 0.67
N SER A 396 28.23 12.42 1.40
CA SER A 396 28.59 13.76 1.88
C SER A 396 29.03 14.71 0.76
N SER A 397 29.65 14.17 -0.30
CA SER A 397 30.24 14.97 -1.39
C SER A 397 29.22 15.84 -2.15
N SER A 398 27.97 15.39 -2.21
CA SER A 398 26.87 16.02 -2.95
C SER A 398 25.93 16.85 -2.06
N LEU A 399 26.00 16.68 -0.74
CA LEU A 399 25.19 17.47 0.21
C LEU A 399 25.51 18.96 0.20
N GLY A 400 26.74 19.35 -0.18
CA GLY A 400 27.13 20.76 -0.27
C GLY A 400 26.32 21.57 -1.29
N GLN A 401 25.57 20.89 -2.16
CA GLN A 401 24.70 21.52 -3.16
C GLN A 401 23.40 22.08 -2.56
N PHE A 402 23.02 21.68 -1.34
CA PHE A 402 21.76 22.08 -0.72
C PHE A 402 21.84 23.29 0.22
N GLY A 403 23.02 23.92 0.34
CA GLY A 403 23.23 25.12 1.15
C GLY A 403 23.55 24.86 2.63
N PRO A 404 23.92 25.91 3.39
CA PRO A 404 24.48 25.78 4.74
C PRO A 404 23.46 25.35 5.81
N GLY A 405 22.17 25.66 5.66
CA GLY A 405 21.15 25.32 6.68
C GLY A 405 20.87 23.82 6.85
N ILE A 406 21.24 22.99 5.86
CA ILE A 406 21.07 21.53 5.94
C ILE A 406 22.17 20.88 6.75
N THR A 407 23.39 21.41 6.69
CA THR A 407 24.53 20.72 7.28
C THR A 407 24.48 20.67 8.79
N ASP A 408 23.68 21.53 9.42
CA ASP A 408 23.55 21.63 10.86
C ASP A 408 22.58 20.56 11.43
N ASP A 409 21.53 20.20 10.67
CA ASP A 409 20.56 19.15 11.02
C ASP A 409 21.00 17.73 10.55
N VAL A 410 22.22 17.61 10.00
CA VAL A 410 22.76 16.36 9.48
C VAL A 410 23.99 15.94 10.27
N THR A 411 23.82 14.91 11.11
CA THR A 411 24.92 14.26 11.81
C THR A 411 25.59 13.23 10.89
N ARG A 412 26.92 13.27 10.80
CA ARG A 412 27.70 12.38 9.92
C ARG A 412 28.61 11.48 10.74
N HIS A 413 28.51 10.17 10.50
CA HIS A 413 29.37 9.15 11.08
C HIS A 413 30.37 8.68 10.01
N ARG A 414 31.63 9.07 10.18
CA ARG A 414 32.71 8.86 9.18
C ARG A 414 33.80 7.92 9.66
N SER A 415 33.76 7.52 10.93
CA SER A 415 34.69 6.56 11.51
C SER A 415 33.97 5.38 12.15
N PRO A 416 34.61 4.20 12.23
CA PRO A 416 34.05 3.07 12.96
C PRO A 416 33.72 3.37 14.43
N ALA A 417 34.50 4.25 15.10
CA ALA A 417 34.25 4.62 16.49
C ALA A 417 32.96 5.45 16.67
N GLU A 418 32.71 6.39 15.75
CA GLU A 418 31.46 7.15 15.72
C GLU A 418 30.26 6.24 15.45
N LEU A 419 30.40 5.31 14.50
CA LEU A 419 29.38 4.32 14.19
C LEU A 419 29.03 3.44 15.41
N VAL A 420 30.03 2.94 16.14
CA VAL A 420 29.80 2.16 17.36
C VAL A 420 29.02 2.98 18.39
N SER A 421 29.45 4.22 18.65
CA SER A 421 28.77 5.12 19.60
C SER A 421 27.33 5.41 19.19
N PHE A 422 27.07 5.63 17.90
CA PHE A 422 25.74 5.86 17.36
C PHE A 422 24.84 4.63 17.53
N VAL A 423 25.33 3.44 17.15
CA VAL A 423 24.58 2.18 17.29
C VAL A 423 24.33 1.85 18.77
N ASP A 424 25.26 2.17 19.67
CA ASP A 424 25.06 2.09 21.12
C ASP A 424 23.89 2.97 21.60
N GLN A 425 23.83 4.21 21.14
CA GLN A 425 22.76 5.14 21.50
C GLN A 425 21.42 4.70 20.91
N LEU A 426 21.39 4.24 19.65
CA LEU A 426 20.19 3.73 19.01
C LEU A 426 19.66 2.48 19.74
N ALA A 427 20.53 1.52 20.05
CA ALA A 427 20.17 0.32 20.80
C ALA A 427 19.63 0.68 22.20
N HIS A 428 20.22 1.67 22.86
CA HIS A 428 19.72 2.14 24.15
C HIS A 428 18.30 2.74 24.05
N ARG A 429 18.02 3.55 23.01
CA ARG A 429 16.66 4.06 22.74
C ARG A 429 15.67 2.92 22.47
N VAL A 430 16.08 1.90 21.73
CA VAL A 430 15.28 0.69 21.48
C VAL A 430 14.96 -0.05 22.78
N ASP A 431 15.94 -0.20 23.68
CA ASP A 431 15.72 -0.82 24.99
C ASP A 431 14.70 -0.04 25.84
N LEU A 432 14.78 1.30 25.83
CA LEU A 432 13.81 2.15 26.51
C LEU A 432 12.41 2.04 25.90
N ALA A 433 12.29 2.05 24.57
CA ALA A 433 11.02 1.86 23.88
C ALA A 433 10.42 0.49 24.17
N ARG A 434 11.25 -0.55 24.22
CA ARG A 434 10.83 -1.89 24.62
C ARG A 434 10.29 -1.91 26.05
N MET A 435 11.03 -1.33 26.99
CA MET A 435 10.55 -1.21 28.38
C MET A 435 9.24 -0.43 28.48
N ALA A 436 9.09 0.66 27.72
CA ALA A 436 7.86 1.44 27.66
C ALA A 436 6.68 0.60 27.16
N VAL A 437 6.83 -0.11 26.04
CA VAL A 437 5.80 -1.00 25.48
C VAL A 437 5.46 -2.14 26.43
N GLU A 438 6.46 -2.77 27.05
CA GLU A 438 6.26 -3.88 28.00
C GLU A 438 5.59 -3.44 29.31
N SER A 439 5.81 -2.19 29.74
CA SER A 439 5.22 -1.63 30.96
C SER A 439 3.70 -1.49 30.90
N ARG A 440 3.13 -1.40 29.68
CA ARG A 440 1.70 -1.13 29.41
C ARG A 440 1.18 0.16 30.02
N ILE A 441 2.06 1.08 30.41
CA ILE A 441 1.69 2.43 30.84
C ILE A 441 1.29 3.21 29.57
N PRO A 442 0.09 3.83 29.53
CA PRO A 442 -0.30 4.69 28.42
C PRO A 442 0.74 5.80 28.21
N ASP A 443 1.04 6.11 26.95
CA ASP A 443 1.91 7.22 26.54
C ASP A 443 3.38 7.13 27.01
N ALA A 444 3.79 6.04 27.67
CA ALA A 444 5.18 5.86 28.10
C ALA A 444 6.19 5.80 26.93
N LEU A 445 5.72 5.52 25.73
CA LEU A 445 6.54 5.58 24.51
C LEU A 445 6.82 7.02 24.10
N ASP A 446 5.91 7.96 24.41
CA ASP A 446 6.08 9.38 24.08
C ASP A 446 7.19 10.00 24.94
N ASP A 447 7.41 9.51 26.16
CA ASP A 447 8.57 9.88 27.01
C ASP A 447 9.93 9.45 26.41
N VAL A 448 9.93 8.47 25.49
CA VAL A 448 11.15 7.98 24.81
C VAL A 448 11.36 8.72 23.48
N ARG A 449 10.30 9.28 22.91
CA ARG A 449 10.33 10.06 21.67
C ARG A 449 10.73 11.50 21.96
N ASP A 450 11.36 12.15 20.99
CA ASP A 450 11.82 13.54 21.07
C ASP A 450 11.04 14.46 20.14
N ASP A 451 9.81 14.07 19.78
CA ASP A 451 8.89 14.74 18.84
C ASP A 451 9.46 14.99 17.42
N ALA A 452 10.71 14.59 17.17
CA ALA A 452 11.39 14.71 15.90
C ALA A 452 11.25 13.43 15.08
N ARG A 453 11.19 13.59 13.75
CA ARG A 453 11.35 12.47 12.82
C ARG A 453 12.84 12.24 12.57
N HIS A 454 13.27 10.99 12.58
CA HIS A 454 14.67 10.66 12.30
C HIS A 454 14.81 9.89 10.99
N LEU A 455 15.77 10.29 10.17
CA LEU A 455 16.23 9.52 9.01
C LEU A 455 17.61 8.95 9.30
N VAL A 456 17.75 7.63 9.30
CA VAL A 456 19.05 6.96 9.40
C VAL A 456 19.41 6.37 8.05
N VAL A 457 20.50 6.85 7.45
CA VAL A 457 21.00 6.34 6.16
C VAL A 457 22.28 5.55 6.39
N LEU A 458 22.26 4.27 5.99
CA LEU A 458 23.38 3.36 6.05
C LEU A 458 23.97 3.19 4.65
N ALA A 459 25.09 3.85 4.36
CA ALA A 459 25.77 3.72 3.07
C ALA A 459 26.56 2.41 2.98
N HIS A 460 26.64 1.85 1.78
CA HIS A 460 27.51 0.70 1.42
C HIS A 460 27.27 -0.59 2.19
N TRP A 461 26.10 -0.76 2.79
CA TRP A 461 25.77 -1.96 3.53
C TRP A 461 25.89 -3.21 2.63
N PRO A 462 26.44 -4.34 3.12
CA PRO A 462 26.97 -4.58 4.48
C PRO A 462 28.47 -4.25 4.61
N HIS A 463 29.10 -3.79 3.54
CA HIS A 463 30.53 -3.53 3.51
C HIS A 463 30.89 -2.31 4.37
N GLY A 464 31.96 -2.43 5.16
CA GLY A 464 32.35 -1.39 6.13
C GLY A 464 31.69 -1.51 7.50
N TYR A 465 30.77 -2.47 7.68
CA TYR A 465 30.16 -2.79 8.97
C TYR A 465 30.68 -4.15 9.44
N ASP A 466 31.19 -4.25 10.67
CA ASP A 466 31.52 -5.56 11.24
C ASP A 466 30.26 -6.36 11.61
N GLU A 467 30.39 -7.68 11.78
CA GLU A 467 29.26 -8.58 12.03
C GLU A 467 28.45 -8.22 13.30
N GLN A 468 29.13 -7.70 14.33
CA GLN A 468 28.48 -7.33 15.59
C GLN A 468 27.63 -6.08 15.41
N ILE A 469 28.16 -5.05 14.74
CA ILE A 469 27.43 -3.84 14.37
C ILE A 469 26.25 -4.20 13.46
N GLN A 470 26.48 -5.08 12.48
CA GLN A 470 25.43 -5.49 11.56
C GLN A 470 24.24 -6.12 12.29
N ARG A 471 24.52 -7.04 13.22
CA ARG A 471 23.48 -7.71 14.03
C ARG A 471 22.70 -6.72 14.89
N ARG A 472 23.39 -5.79 15.54
CA ARG A 472 22.74 -4.77 16.39
C ARG A 472 21.87 -3.80 15.59
N ILE A 473 22.30 -3.41 14.39
CA ILE A 473 21.47 -2.61 13.49
C ILE A 473 20.22 -3.39 13.07
N ALA A 474 20.37 -4.66 12.69
CA ALA A 474 19.23 -5.51 12.33
C ALA A 474 18.23 -5.66 13.50
N GLU A 475 18.70 -5.78 14.74
CA GLU A 475 17.86 -5.79 15.94
C GLU A 475 17.10 -4.47 16.17
N CYS A 476 17.64 -3.34 15.71
CA CYS A 476 17.02 -2.03 15.87
C CYS A 476 15.95 -1.73 14.79
N LEU A 477 16.08 -2.28 13.57
CA LEU A 477 15.19 -1.94 12.45
C LEU A 477 13.69 -2.14 12.75
N PRO A 478 13.23 -3.23 13.39
CA PRO A 478 11.81 -3.42 13.69
C PRO A 478 11.21 -2.35 14.61
N TRP A 479 12.04 -1.61 15.34
CA TRP A 479 11.63 -0.55 16.24
C TRP A 479 11.53 0.83 15.57
N GLY A 480 11.82 0.93 14.27
CA GLY A 480 11.77 2.18 13.52
C GLY A 480 10.44 2.91 13.71
N PHE A 481 9.32 2.22 13.51
CA PHE A 481 7.98 2.80 13.69
C PHE A 481 7.73 3.28 15.12
N ALA A 482 8.15 2.51 16.12
CA ALA A 482 7.97 2.88 17.53
C ALA A 482 8.79 4.13 17.90
N LEU A 483 9.90 4.39 17.21
CA LEU A 483 10.81 5.51 17.50
C LEU A 483 10.73 6.66 16.48
N ASP A 484 9.81 6.61 15.51
CA ASP A 484 9.74 7.56 14.38
C ASP A 484 11.04 7.64 13.54
N VAL A 485 11.78 6.53 13.50
CA VAL A 485 13.04 6.38 12.75
C VAL A 485 12.78 5.66 11.42
N GLN A 486 12.96 6.39 10.32
CA GLN A 486 13.03 5.80 8.98
C GLN A 486 14.46 5.36 8.68
N PHE A 487 14.64 4.07 8.40
CA PHE A 487 15.92 3.53 7.94
C PHE A 487 15.97 3.49 6.41
N VAL A 488 17.09 3.93 5.84
CA VAL A 488 17.43 3.77 4.43
C VAL A 488 18.79 3.07 4.33
N VAL A 489 18.84 1.95 3.64
CA VAL A 489 20.03 1.14 3.46
C VAL A 489 20.43 1.22 1.99
N LEU A 490 21.58 1.81 1.70
CA LEU A 490 22.15 1.82 0.37
C LEU A 490 23.12 0.65 0.25
N THR A 491 22.89 -0.21 -0.74
CA THR A 491 23.66 -1.42 -0.92
C THR A 491 24.13 -1.57 -2.37
N GLN A 492 25.23 -2.31 -2.54
CA GLN A 492 25.66 -2.84 -3.84
C GLN A 492 25.51 -4.38 -3.88
N PHE A 493 24.80 -4.94 -2.90
CA PHE A 493 24.62 -6.37 -2.74
C PHE A 493 23.64 -6.90 -3.79
N ASP A 494 24.12 -7.80 -4.63
CA ASP A 494 23.30 -8.56 -5.58
C ASP A 494 22.88 -9.89 -4.93
N ALA A 495 21.65 -9.92 -4.40
CA ALA A 495 21.09 -11.10 -3.74
C ALA A 495 20.91 -12.30 -4.69
N ALA A 496 20.84 -12.08 -6.01
CA ALA A 496 20.73 -13.15 -6.99
C ALA A 496 22.09 -13.80 -7.26
N ALA A 497 23.16 -13.00 -7.29
CA ALA A 497 24.52 -13.49 -7.47
C ALA A 497 25.09 -14.13 -6.19
N GLU A 498 24.84 -13.54 -5.02
CA GLU A 498 25.34 -13.99 -3.74
C GLU A 498 24.20 -14.03 -2.70
N PRO A 499 23.50 -15.16 -2.53
CA PRO A 499 22.40 -15.21 -1.57
C PRO A 499 22.88 -15.04 -0.13
N PRO A 500 22.13 -14.33 0.73
CA PRO A 500 22.53 -14.10 2.10
C PRO A 500 22.67 -15.42 2.87
N THR A 501 23.67 -15.47 3.76
CA THR A 501 23.82 -16.61 4.68
C THR A 501 22.58 -16.73 5.57
N LYS A 502 22.08 -17.96 5.75
CA LYS A 502 20.90 -18.21 6.57
C LYS A 502 21.11 -17.75 8.03
N GLY A 503 20.18 -16.97 8.57
CA GLY A 503 20.24 -16.38 9.91
C GLY A 503 21.23 -15.21 10.04
N SER A 504 21.73 -14.67 8.92
CA SER A 504 22.53 -13.45 8.93
C SER A 504 21.65 -12.21 9.08
N ALA A 505 22.23 -11.13 9.60
CA ALA A 505 21.59 -9.82 9.64
C ALA A 505 21.08 -9.40 8.24
N MET A 506 21.84 -9.73 7.19
CA MET A 506 21.41 -9.47 5.82
C MET A 506 20.09 -10.18 5.47
N GLU A 507 19.93 -11.46 5.81
CA GLU A 507 18.66 -12.17 5.54
C GLU A 507 17.47 -11.54 6.27
N GLU A 508 17.67 -11.13 7.53
CA GLU A 508 16.62 -10.51 8.35
C GLU A 508 16.18 -9.14 7.80
N ILE A 509 17.14 -8.32 7.37
CA ILE A 509 16.86 -7.03 6.72
C ILE A 509 16.13 -7.26 5.41
N LEU A 510 16.61 -8.17 4.56
CA LEU A 510 15.98 -8.47 3.27
C LEU A 510 14.53 -8.95 3.39
N ARG A 511 14.19 -9.62 4.48
CA ARG A 511 12.83 -10.09 4.74
C ARG A 511 11.87 -8.97 5.17
N SER A 512 12.40 -7.91 5.78
CA SER A 512 11.59 -6.87 6.43
C SER A 512 11.63 -5.51 5.72
N ALA A 513 12.65 -5.28 4.89
CA ALA A 513 12.81 -4.05 4.14
C ALA A 513 12.03 -4.06 2.81
N LEU A 514 11.69 -2.87 2.34
CA LEU A 514 11.24 -2.65 0.97
C LEU A 514 12.43 -2.52 0.05
N TRP A 515 12.60 -3.46 -0.87
CA TRP A 515 13.64 -3.39 -1.88
C TRP A 515 13.22 -2.47 -3.03
N LEU A 516 14.01 -1.44 -3.28
CA LEU A 516 13.87 -0.49 -4.39
C LEU A 516 15.12 -0.51 -5.27
N GLN A 517 14.91 -0.40 -6.57
CA GLN A 517 15.96 -0.40 -7.58
C GLN A 517 15.56 0.57 -8.69
N ASP A 518 16.51 1.36 -9.19
CA ASP A 518 16.32 2.10 -10.45
C ASP A 518 16.58 1.14 -11.62
N GLY A 519 15.60 0.97 -12.50
CA GLY A 519 15.77 0.08 -13.64
C GLY A 519 14.47 -0.27 -14.33
N PRO A 520 14.54 -0.69 -15.60
CA PRO A 520 13.39 -1.20 -16.34
C PRO A 520 12.99 -2.62 -15.90
N GLU A 521 13.84 -3.29 -15.12
CA GLU A 521 13.54 -4.62 -14.57
C GLU A 521 12.60 -4.47 -13.37
N PRO A 522 11.42 -5.12 -13.40
CA PRO A 522 10.46 -5.01 -12.31
C PRO A 522 10.95 -5.79 -11.10
N ASN A 523 10.93 -5.14 -9.93
CA ASN A 523 11.36 -5.71 -8.67
C ASN A 523 10.27 -5.64 -7.58
N LEU A 524 9.08 -5.15 -7.96
CA LEU A 524 7.91 -5.04 -7.11
C LEU A 524 6.75 -5.83 -7.72
N LEU A 525 5.95 -6.44 -6.86
CA LEU A 525 4.71 -7.12 -7.22
C LEU A 525 3.59 -6.55 -6.35
N ASP A 526 2.44 -6.29 -6.95
CA ASP A 526 1.26 -5.94 -6.20
C ASP A 526 0.46 -7.17 -5.73
N ASP A 527 -0.62 -6.91 -5.00
CA ASP A 527 -1.62 -7.88 -4.54
C ASP A 527 -2.26 -8.68 -5.70
N THR A 528 -2.30 -8.07 -6.88
CA THR A 528 -2.75 -8.71 -8.10
C THR A 528 -1.62 -9.49 -8.82
N GLY A 529 -0.40 -9.55 -8.28
CA GLY A 529 0.73 -10.22 -8.93
C GLY A 529 1.17 -9.55 -10.24
N VAL A 530 0.76 -8.32 -10.49
CA VAL A 530 1.31 -7.49 -11.58
C VAL A 530 2.67 -6.95 -11.14
N ALA A 531 3.63 -7.05 -12.05
CA ALA A 531 4.98 -6.59 -11.84
C ALA A 531 5.09 -5.08 -12.09
N TRP A 532 5.81 -4.39 -11.21
CA TRP A 532 6.02 -2.94 -11.24
C TRP A 532 7.52 -2.63 -11.21
N CYS A 533 7.89 -1.61 -11.98
CA CYS A 533 9.19 -0.94 -11.93
C CYS A 533 9.10 0.32 -11.07
N PHE A 534 10.24 0.78 -10.58
CA PHE A 534 10.35 1.98 -9.76
C PHE A 534 11.23 3.03 -10.44
N ASP A 535 10.75 4.27 -10.48
CA ASP A 535 11.52 5.46 -10.87
C ASP A 535 11.71 6.34 -9.63
N PRO A 536 12.96 6.58 -9.17
CA PRO A 536 13.25 7.46 -8.04
C PRO A 536 12.98 8.95 -8.31
N GLU A 537 12.61 9.33 -9.54
CA GLU A 537 12.36 10.72 -9.95
C GLU A 537 13.56 11.65 -9.76
N ALA A 538 14.76 11.09 -9.84
CA ALA A 538 16.02 11.79 -9.63
C ALA A 538 16.43 12.67 -10.84
N THR A 539 15.49 13.49 -11.35
CA THR A 539 15.72 14.39 -12.48
C THR A 539 16.62 15.56 -12.09
N ALA A 540 17.25 16.21 -13.08
CA ALA A 540 18.01 17.43 -12.83
C ALA A 540 17.12 18.57 -12.30
N SER A 541 15.86 18.61 -12.71
CA SER A 541 14.87 19.56 -12.21
C SER A 541 14.57 19.31 -10.73
N ALA A 542 14.27 18.07 -10.36
CA ALA A 542 14.00 17.67 -8.97
C ALA A 542 15.17 18.03 -8.04
N ARG A 543 16.42 17.76 -8.45
CA ARG A 543 17.61 18.18 -7.69
C ARG A 543 17.71 19.69 -7.52
N SER A 544 17.41 20.44 -8.59
CA SER A 544 17.46 21.89 -8.57
C SER A 544 16.38 22.48 -7.66
N VAL A 545 15.16 21.92 -7.67
CA VAL A 545 14.07 22.31 -6.77
C VAL A 545 14.43 21.97 -5.33
N ALA A 546 14.94 20.76 -5.07
CA ALA A 546 15.43 20.35 -3.75
C ALA A 546 16.45 21.34 -3.17
N ALA A 547 17.44 21.76 -3.97
CA ALA A 547 18.43 22.76 -3.54
C ALA A 547 17.83 24.15 -3.30
N ARG A 548 16.77 24.53 -4.03
CA ARG A 548 16.06 25.81 -3.83
C ARG A 548 15.19 25.80 -2.58
N ILE A 549 14.43 24.73 -2.35
CA ILE A 549 13.63 24.53 -1.13
C ILE A 549 14.51 24.78 0.09
N THR A 550 15.70 24.21 0.08
CA THR A 550 16.58 24.22 1.24
C THR A 550 17.38 25.51 1.40
N SER A 551 17.65 26.23 0.30
CA SER A 551 18.32 27.54 0.33
C SER A 551 17.37 28.72 0.57
N SER A 552 16.05 28.52 0.43
CA SER A 552 15.03 29.57 0.58
C SER A 552 14.89 30.15 2.00
N GLY A 553 15.63 29.65 2.99
CA GLY A 553 15.66 30.21 4.34
C GLY A 553 14.41 29.91 5.18
N GLN A 554 13.56 28.96 4.77
CA GLN A 554 12.40 28.54 5.56
C GLN A 554 12.75 28.07 7.00
N ARG A 555 14.02 27.76 7.27
CA ARG A 555 14.55 27.37 8.58
C ARG A 555 15.48 28.41 9.25
N SER A 556 15.61 29.62 8.70
CA SER A 556 16.49 30.69 9.24
C SER A 556 15.92 31.41 10.45
#